data_AF-A0A8I2G827-F1
#
_entry.id   AF-A0A8I2G827-F1
#
_cell.length_a   1.000
_cell.length_b   1.000
_cell.length_c   1.000
_cell.angle_alpha   90.00
_cell.angle_beta   90.00
_cell.angle_gamma   90.00
#
_symmetry.space_group_name_H-M   'P 1'
#
loop_
_entity.id
_entity.type
_entity.pdbx_description
1 polymer ?
#
loop_
_entity_poly.entity_id
_entity_poly.type
_entity_poly.pdbx_seq_one_letter_code
_entity_poly.pdbx_strand_id
1 'polypeptide(L)'
;MIGIICFLILSGSSVYAETAETPHPFSVHDLLAMDRISGVQVSPDGQWIAFVLRKTDLEANKGRTDLWLVGTNGKGLRRLTSDPAADYNPCWSKDGKTIYFLSSRSKSSQVWKIAVEGGEAFQVTKQPLDVGNLMISPDGTKMAFTMEVFPNTSVEETKKKLEKIENRKFSGKVYTRIFIRHWDTWMDGRRSHIFVMPIGGGTPVDVMKEMDADCPLKPFGGSEEFTFTPDSKGIVFTTANSGREEAWSTNFDLFLAPVDGSEPPKCLTEKNKAW
;
A
#
# COMPACT_ATOMS: atom_id res chain seq x y z
N MET A 1 -62.09 -61.81 -20.08
CA MET A 1 -62.44 -60.52 -19.46
C MET A 1 -61.42 -60.25 -18.35
N ILE A 2 -60.26 -59.70 -18.69
CA ILE A 2 -59.22 -59.27 -17.73
C ILE A 2 -58.70 -57.94 -18.27
N GLY A 3 -59.06 -56.84 -17.63
CA GLY A 3 -58.66 -55.49 -18.00
C GLY A 3 -57.43 -55.06 -17.21
N ILE A 4 -56.38 -54.66 -17.93
CA ILE A 4 -55.17 -54.06 -17.37
C ILE A 4 -55.44 -52.55 -17.23
N ILE A 5 -55.38 -52.03 -16.01
CA ILE A 5 -55.44 -50.59 -15.71
C ILE A 5 -54.00 -50.10 -15.56
N CYS A 6 -53.51 -49.34 -16.55
CA CYS A 6 -52.27 -48.58 -16.45
C CYS A 6 -52.52 -47.30 -15.65
N PHE A 7 -51.89 -47.16 -14.49
CA PHE A 7 -51.80 -45.89 -13.77
C PHE A 7 -50.63 -45.07 -14.32
N LEU A 8 -50.93 -43.98 -15.01
CA LEU A 8 -49.96 -42.95 -15.40
C LEU A 8 -49.70 -42.05 -14.18
N ILE A 9 -48.49 -42.11 -13.62
CA ILE A 9 -48.03 -41.18 -12.59
C ILE A 9 -47.47 -39.95 -13.31
N LEU A 10 -48.22 -38.85 -13.31
CA LEU A 10 -47.70 -37.54 -13.70
C LEU A 10 -46.81 -37.00 -12.57
N SER A 11 -45.50 -37.07 -12.72
CA SER A 11 -44.54 -36.35 -11.90
C SER A 11 -44.57 -34.86 -12.28
N GLY A 12 -45.26 -34.04 -11.48
CA GLY A 12 -45.26 -32.59 -11.63
C GLY A 12 -43.90 -32.01 -11.25
N SER A 13 -43.11 -31.63 -12.25
CA SER A 13 -41.91 -30.81 -12.05
C SER A 13 -42.34 -29.43 -11.56
N SER A 14 -42.20 -29.20 -10.25
CA SER A 14 -42.42 -27.87 -9.68
C SER A 14 -41.21 -27.01 -10.06
N VAL A 15 -41.40 -26.14 -11.06
CA VAL A 15 -40.44 -25.08 -11.39
C VAL A 15 -40.51 -24.06 -10.27
N TYR A 16 -39.51 -24.04 -9.39
CA TYR A 16 -39.33 -22.93 -8.46
C TYR A 16 -38.98 -21.69 -9.30
N ALA A 17 -39.92 -20.77 -9.43
CA ALA A 17 -39.65 -19.45 -9.95
C ALA A 17 -38.79 -18.71 -8.93
N GLU A 18 -37.54 -18.47 -9.28
CA GLU A 18 -36.64 -17.59 -8.53
C GLU A 18 -37.26 -16.18 -8.57
N THR A 19 -37.73 -15.69 -7.42
CA THR A 19 -38.30 -14.34 -7.33
C THR A 19 -37.18 -13.34 -7.60
N ALA A 20 -37.21 -12.72 -8.77
CA ALA A 20 -36.33 -11.60 -9.09
C ALA A 20 -36.54 -10.51 -8.04
N GLU A 21 -35.46 -10.06 -7.39
CA GLU A 21 -35.49 -8.93 -6.47
C GLU A 21 -36.10 -7.71 -7.18
N THR A 22 -37.12 -7.11 -6.56
CA THR A 22 -37.68 -5.86 -7.05
C THR A 22 -36.59 -4.79 -7.02
N PRO A 23 -36.26 -4.16 -8.16
CA PRO A 23 -35.24 -3.13 -8.19
C PRO A 23 -35.66 -1.95 -7.30
N HIS A 24 -34.73 -1.43 -6.50
CA HIS A 24 -34.93 -0.23 -5.69
C HIS A 24 -34.12 0.95 -6.26
N PRO A 25 -34.54 2.20 -5.99
CA PRO A 25 -33.72 3.36 -6.31
C PRO A 25 -32.36 3.31 -5.59
N PHE A 26 -31.31 3.77 -6.26
CA PHE A 26 -29.99 3.92 -5.65
C PHE A 26 -30.06 4.89 -4.45
N SER A 27 -29.56 4.44 -3.31
CA SER A 27 -29.66 5.10 -2.02
C SER A 27 -28.27 5.32 -1.40
N VAL A 28 -28.22 6.04 -0.28
CA VAL A 28 -26.98 6.18 0.49
C VAL A 28 -26.48 4.83 1.03
N HIS A 29 -27.36 3.89 1.33
CA HIS A 29 -26.97 2.57 1.81
C HIS A 29 -26.21 1.81 0.73
N ASP A 30 -26.64 1.94 -0.53
CA ASP A 30 -25.94 1.34 -1.67
C ASP A 30 -24.56 1.94 -1.84
N LEU A 31 -24.47 3.28 -1.83
CA LEU A 31 -23.19 3.99 -1.91
C LEU A 31 -22.21 3.56 -0.81
N LEU A 32 -22.70 3.33 0.42
CA LEU A 32 -21.87 2.91 1.55
C LEU A 32 -21.49 1.42 1.49
N ALA A 33 -22.39 0.57 0.99
CA ALA A 33 -22.19 -0.87 0.86
C ALA A 33 -21.33 -1.26 -0.35
N MET A 34 -21.11 -0.36 -1.31
CA MET A 34 -20.29 -0.62 -2.50
C MET A 34 -18.86 -1.04 -2.13
N ASP A 35 -18.48 -2.21 -2.65
CA ASP A 35 -17.10 -2.67 -2.65
C ASP A 35 -16.21 -1.68 -3.42
N ARG A 36 -15.00 -1.40 -2.90
CA ARG A 36 -14.05 -0.48 -3.53
C ARG A 36 -12.77 -1.20 -3.92
N ILE A 37 -12.32 -1.00 -5.14
CA ILE A 37 -11.09 -1.61 -5.67
C ILE A 37 -9.97 -0.57 -5.67
N SER A 38 -8.76 -0.98 -5.28
CA SER A 38 -7.54 -0.16 -5.39
C SER A 38 -6.30 -1.04 -5.53
N GLY A 39 -5.11 -0.42 -5.69
CA GLY A 39 -3.83 -1.13 -5.66
C GLY A 39 -3.70 -2.23 -6.72
N VAL A 40 -4.21 -2.01 -7.93
CA VAL A 40 -4.24 -2.99 -9.02
C VAL A 40 -2.82 -3.22 -9.55
N GLN A 41 -2.41 -4.47 -9.68
CA GLN A 41 -1.08 -4.88 -10.13
C GLN A 41 -1.15 -6.13 -11.01
N VAL A 42 -0.56 -6.05 -12.20
CA VAL A 42 -0.46 -7.17 -13.14
C VAL A 42 0.77 -8.01 -12.83
N SER A 43 0.66 -9.33 -12.89
CA SER A 43 1.79 -10.25 -12.70
C SER A 43 2.86 -10.08 -13.79
N PRO A 44 4.13 -10.45 -13.53
CA PRO A 44 5.21 -10.31 -14.52
C PRO A 44 4.97 -11.05 -15.83
N ASP A 45 4.21 -12.15 -15.79
CA ASP A 45 3.83 -12.96 -16.95
C ASP A 45 2.53 -12.48 -17.64
N GLY A 46 1.86 -11.46 -17.09
CA GLY A 46 0.62 -10.90 -17.63
C GLY A 46 -0.63 -11.77 -17.46
N GLN A 47 -0.58 -12.84 -16.67
CA GLN A 47 -1.70 -13.78 -16.54
C GLN A 47 -2.66 -13.43 -15.40
N TRP A 48 -2.18 -12.74 -14.37
CA TRP A 48 -2.92 -12.48 -13.15
C TRP A 48 -2.94 -10.99 -12.80
N ILE A 49 -4.01 -10.58 -12.12
CA ILE A 49 -4.19 -9.26 -11.54
C ILE A 49 -4.40 -9.44 -10.05
N ALA A 50 -3.48 -8.91 -9.25
CA ALA A 50 -3.63 -8.73 -7.82
C ALA A 50 -4.22 -7.34 -7.54
N PHE A 51 -5.17 -7.24 -6.63
CA PHE A 51 -5.78 -5.96 -6.26
C PHE A 51 -6.29 -5.99 -4.83
N VAL A 52 -6.54 -4.81 -4.29
CA VAL A 52 -7.15 -4.63 -2.97
C VAL A 52 -8.66 -4.47 -3.15
N LEU A 53 -9.44 -5.25 -2.40
CA LEU A 53 -10.88 -5.06 -2.29
C LEU A 53 -11.22 -4.59 -0.88
N ARG A 54 -11.83 -3.42 -0.78
CA ARG A 54 -12.42 -2.91 0.47
C ARG A 54 -13.89 -3.26 0.54
N LYS A 55 -14.28 -3.96 1.61
CA LYS A 55 -15.69 -4.19 1.97
C LYS A 55 -16.07 -3.35 3.18
N THR A 56 -17.28 -2.78 3.17
CA THR A 56 -17.84 -2.06 4.31
C THR A 56 -18.75 -2.98 5.11
N ASP A 57 -18.48 -3.09 6.40
CA ASP A 57 -19.39 -3.63 7.40
C ASP A 57 -20.14 -2.45 8.03
N LEU A 58 -21.40 -2.25 7.59
CA LEU A 58 -22.23 -1.12 7.99
C LEU A 58 -22.59 -1.19 9.49
N GLU A 59 -22.93 -2.39 9.98
CA GLU A 59 -23.31 -2.60 11.38
C GLU A 59 -22.14 -2.35 12.32
N ALA A 60 -20.95 -2.81 11.95
CA ALA A 60 -19.75 -2.57 12.74
C ALA A 60 -19.15 -1.16 12.53
N ASN A 61 -19.69 -0.37 11.60
CA ASN A 61 -19.13 0.90 11.12
C ASN A 61 -17.62 0.80 10.83
N LYS A 62 -17.24 -0.26 10.12
CA LYS A 62 -15.85 -0.58 9.79
C LYS A 62 -15.73 -0.98 8.35
N GLY A 63 -14.55 -0.81 7.76
CA GLY A 63 -14.27 -1.42 6.48
C GLY A 63 -12.95 -2.16 6.52
N ARG A 64 -12.89 -3.25 5.76
CA ARG A 64 -11.78 -4.19 5.74
C ARG A 64 -11.21 -4.26 4.34
N THR A 65 -9.90 -4.30 4.22
CA THR A 65 -9.20 -4.49 2.95
C THR A 65 -8.51 -5.85 2.93
N ASP A 66 -8.69 -6.56 1.84
CA ASP A 66 -8.06 -7.84 1.58
C ASP A 66 -7.47 -7.85 0.17
N LEU A 67 -6.48 -8.71 -0.05
CA LEU A 67 -5.95 -8.94 -1.38
C LEU A 67 -6.81 -9.97 -2.11
N TRP A 68 -7.08 -9.68 -3.37
CA TRP A 68 -7.79 -10.53 -4.30
C TRP A 68 -6.96 -10.76 -5.55
N LEU A 69 -7.24 -11.88 -6.20
CA LEU A 69 -6.58 -12.32 -7.42
C LEU A 69 -7.62 -12.68 -8.47
N VAL A 70 -7.39 -12.27 -9.71
CA VAL A 70 -8.21 -12.67 -10.86
C VAL A 70 -7.32 -12.84 -12.09
N GLY A 71 -7.66 -13.76 -12.98
CA GLY A 71 -6.97 -13.88 -14.27
C GLY A 71 -7.22 -12.65 -15.14
N THR A 72 -6.28 -12.29 -16.01
CA THR A 72 -6.46 -11.18 -16.98
C THR A 72 -7.59 -11.45 -17.98
N ASN A 73 -8.03 -12.70 -18.11
CA ASN A 73 -9.22 -13.11 -18.85
C ASN A 73 -10.55 -12.97 -18.05
N GLY A 74 -10.50 -12.42 -16.83
CA GLY A 74 -11.66 -12.23 -15.94
C GLY A 74 -12.09 -13.49 -15.17
N LYS A 75 -11.41 -14.62 -15.30
CA LYS A 75 -11.75 -15.89 -14.64
C LYS A 75 -10.93 -16.10 -13.38
N GLY A 76 -11.40 -17.00 -12.51
CA GLY A 76 -10.63 -17.42 -11.32
C GLY A 76 -10.53 -16.35 -10.23
N LEU A 77 -11.51 -15.45 -10.15
CA LEU A 77 -11.60 -14.47 -9.07
C LEU A 77 -11.62 -15.19 -7.71
N ARG A 78 -10.66 -14.87 -6.84
CA ARG A 78 -10.60 -15.40 -5.48
C ARG A 78 -9.93 -14.43 -4.51
N ARG A 79 -10.34 -14.54 -3.26
CA ARG A 79 -9.70 -13.85 -2.13
C ARG A 79 -8.39 -14.55 -1.77
N LEU A 80 -7.32 -13.79 -1.65
CA LEU A 80 -5.99 -14.30 -1.34
C LEU A 80 -5.64 -14.18 0.15
N THR A 81 -6.08 -13.10 0.81
CA THR A 81 -5.85 -12.88 2.24
C THR A 81 -7.14 -12.75 3.03
N SER A 82 -7.14 -13.16 4.30
CA SER A 82 -8.35 -13.21 5.14
C SER A 82 -8.12 -12.90 6.61
N ASP A 83 -7.09 -12.12 6.94
CA ASP A 83 -6.83 -11.66 8.32
C ASP A 83 -7.65 -10.42 8.67
N PRO A 84 -8.11 -10.23 9.92
CA PRO A 84 -8.89 -9.06 10.32
C PRO A 84 -8.17 -7.71 10.12
N ALA A 85 -6.84 -7.69 10.13
CA ALA A 85 -6.07 -6.48 9.87
C ALA A 85 -6.15 -6.07 8.38
N ALA A 86 -5.86 -4.81 8.11
CA ALA A 86 -5.87 -4.30 6.74
C ALA A 86 -4.67 -4.82 5.95
N ASP A 87 -4.92 -5.40 4.78
CA ASP A 87 -3.91 -5.76 3.78
C ASP A 87 -4.01 -4.83 2.56
N TYR A 88 -2.88 -4.33 2.05
CA TYR A 88 -2.84 -3.36 0.94
C TYR A 88 -1.46 -3.31 0.24
N ASN A 89 -1.36 -2.52 -0.83
CA ASN A 89 -0.13 -2.32 -1.63
C ASN A 89 0.53 -3.65 -2.07
N PRO A 90 -0.17 -4.51 -2.83
CA PRO A 90 0.44 -5.73 -3.34
C PRO A 90 1.60 -5.41 -4.30
N CYS A 91 2.63 -6.24 -4.31
CA CYS A 91 3.76 -6.20 -5.23
C CYS A 91 4.16 -7.63 -5.61
N TRP A 92 4.29 -7.90 -6.91
CA TRP A 92 4.68 -9.22 -7.38
C TRP A 92 6.16 -9.50 -7.17
N SER A 93 6.50 -10.73 -6.80
CA SER A 93 7.86 -11.23 -6.99
C SER A 93 8.16 -11.34 -8.48
N LYS A 94 9.45 -11.22 -8.84
CA LYS A 94 9.90 -11.31 -10.24
C LYS A 94 9.50 -12.62 -10.94
N ASP A 95 9.45 -13.71 -10.19
CA ASP A 95 9.05 -15.04 -10.69
C ASP A 95 7.53 -15.24 -10.76
N GLY A 96 6.73 -14.26 -10.31
CA GLY A 96 5.28 -14.34 -10.32
C GLY A 96 4.67 -15.33 -9.33
N LYS A 97 5.44 -15.89 -8.39
CA LYS A 97 4.95 -16.93 -7.46
C LYS A 97 4.56 -16.42 -6.09
N THR A 98 4.96 -15.20 -5.74
CA THR A 98 4.76 -14.59 -4.43
C THR A 98 4.21 -13.18 -4.59
N ILE A 99 3.30 -12.79 -3.70
CA ILE A 99 2.86 -11.41 -3.54
C ILE A 99 3.41 -10.90 -2.22
N TYR A 100 4.22 -9.84 -2.29
CA TYR A 100 4.58 -9.02 -1.14
C TYR A 100 3.49 -7.96 -0.93
N PHE A 101 3.20 -7.61 0.31
CA PHE A 101 2.15 -6.63 0.62
C PHE A 101 2.38 -6.00 1.98
N LEU A 102 1.68 -4.90 2.25
CA LEU A 102 1.67 -4.24 3.55
C LEU A 102 0.50 -4.74 4.39
N SER A 103 0.78 -5.01 5.67
CA SER A 103 -0.26 -5.38 6.61
C SER A 103 0.06 -5.01 8.05
N SER A 104 -1.00 -4.70 8.81
CA SER A 104 -0.96 -4.27 10.20
C SER A 104 -1.18 -5.40 11.22
N ARG A 105 -1.15 -6.67 10.79
CA ARG A 105 -1.39 -7.85 11.66
C ARG A 105 -0.46 -7.93 12.87
N SER A 106 0.75 -7.35 12.75
CA SER A 106 1.76 -7.29 13.81
C SER A 106 1.68 -6.01 14.66
N LYS A 107 0.54 -5.30 14.66
CA LYS A 107 0.27 -4.02 15.36
C LYS A 107 0.96 -2.79 14.77
N SER A 108 1.88 -2.97 13.83
CA SER A 108 2.42 -1.93 12.95
C SER A 108 2.33 -2.41 11.50
N SER A 109 2.24 -1.49 10.55
CA SER A 109 2.31 -1.82 9.13
C SER A 109 3.69 -2.35 8.81
N GLN A 110 3.77 -3.57 8.29
CA GLN A 110 5.01 -4.23 7.90
C GLN A 110 4.84 -4.91 6.54
N VAL A 111 5.95 -5.32 5.92
CA VAL A 111 5.92 -6.15 4.71
C VAL A 111 5.64 -7.59 5.10
N TRP A 112 4.69 -8.20 4.40
CA TRP A 112 4.32 -9.60 4.45
C TRP A 112 4.43 -10.22 3.06
N LYS A 113 4.48 -11.55 2.99
CA LYS A 113 4.44 -12.28 1.73
C LYS A 113 3.45 -13.43 1.80
N ILE A 114 2.81 -13.71 0.68
CA ILE A 114 1.91 -14.86 0.50
C ILE A 114 2.19 -15.51 -0.85
N ALA A 115 2.13 -16.84 -0.92
CA ALA A 115 2.23 -17.54 -2.20
C ALA A 115 0.99 -17.22 -3.05
N VAL A 116 1.17 -17.12 -4.36
CA VAL A 116 0.07 -16.83 -5.29
C VAL A 116 -1.01 -17.89 -5.20
N GLU A 117 -0.64 -19.16 -5.02
CA GLU A 117 -1.59 -20.27 -4.80
C GLU A 117 -2.42 -20.12 -3.50
N GLY A 118 -2.01 -19.25 -2.59
CA GLY A 118 -2.62 -19.03 -1.28
C GLY A 118 -1.84 -19.70 -0.15
N GLY A 119 -2.50 -19.87 0.99
CA GLY A 119 -1.89 -20.40 2.23
C GLY A 119 -1.63 -19.30 3.25
N GLU A 120 -0.76 -19.59 4.22
CA GLU A 120 -0.43 -18.66 5.29
C GLU A 120 0.51 -17.55 4.81
N ALA A 121 0.28 -16.33 5.27
CA ALA A 121 1.16 -15.20 5.00
C ALA A 121 2.28 -15.15 6.04
N PHE A 122 3.49 -14.81 5.59
CA PHE A 122 4.67 -14.72 6.44
C PHE A 122 5.16 -13.28 6.53
N GLN A 123 5.48 -12.83 7.74
CA GLN A 123 6.06 -11.51 7.97
C GLN A 123 7.50 -11.46 7.42
N VAL A 124 7.81 -10.41 6.65
CA VAL A 124 9.13 -10.18 6.03
C VAL A 124 9.92 -9.14 6.81
N THR A 125 9.30 -8.02 7.20
CA THR A 125 9.98 -6.94 7.95
C THR A 125 9.51 -6.85 9.40
N LYS A 126 10.39 -6.36 10.27
CA LYS A 126 10.14 -6.07 11.68
C LYS A 126 10.74 -4.71 12.05
N GLN A 127 10.37 -3.67 11.30
CA GLN A 127 10.89 -2.33 11.52
C GLN A 127 10.32 -1.70 12.80
N PRO A 128 11.08 -0.85 13.51
CA PRO A 128 10.58 -0.11 14.68
C PRO A 128 9.43 0.87 14.38
N LEU A 129 9.27 1.25 13.11
CA LEU A 129 8.28 2.21 12.60
C LEU A 129 7.35 1.52 11.59
N ASP A 130 6.22 2.16 11.29
CA ASP A 130 5.31 1.72 10.23
C ASP A 130 5.99 1.82 8.86
N VAL A 131 5.84 0.76 8.08
CA VAL A 131 6.29 0.69 6.69
C VAL A 131 5.14 1.05 5.75
N GLY A 132 5.40 1.97 4.82
CA GLY A 132 4.48 2.39 3.77
C GLY A 132 5.06 2.22 2.36
N ASN A 133 4.25 2.40 1.32
CA ASN A 133 4.66 2.51 -0.08
C ASN A 133 5.69 1.44 -0.49
N LEU A 134 5.29 0.19 -0.60
CA LEU A 134 6.18 -0.92 -0.94
C LEU A 134 6.43 -1.00 -2.46
N MET A 135 7.66 -1.33 -2.84
CA MET A 135 8.06 -1.69 -4.21
C MET A 135 9.16 -2.77 -4.21
N ILE A 136 9.16 -3.64 -5.24
CA ILE A 136 10.22 -4.64 -5.47
C ILE A 136 11.11 -4.21 -6.64
N SER A 137 12.42 -4.44 -6.53
CA SER A 137 13.37 -4.10 -7.60
C SER A 137 13.15 -4.95 -8.86
N PRO A 138 13.45 -4.44 -10.07
CA PRO A 138 13.33 -5.18 -11.32
C PRO A 138 14.11 -6.50 -11.35
N ASP A 139 15.24 -6.58 -10.65
CA ASP A 139 16.02 -7.80 -10.50
C ASP A 139 15.41 -8.81 -9.51
N GLY A 140 14.44 -8.39 -8.69
CA GLY A 140 13.77 -9.20 -7.67
C GLY A 140 14.62 -9.46 -6.43
N THR A 141 15.70 -8.70 -6.20
CA THR A 141 16.64 -8.93 -5.09
C THR A 141 16.45 -7.97 -3.92
N LYS A 142 15.82 -6.81 -4.14
CA LYS A 142 15.64 -5.74 -3.15
C LYS A 142 14.18 -5.32 -3.05
N MET A 143 13.84 -4.73 -1.92
CA MET A 143 12.60 -3.99 -1.72
C MET A 143 12.92 -2.55 -1.33
N ALA A 144 12.12 -1.62 -1.85
CA ALA A 144 12.05 -0.25 -1.37
C ALA A 144 10.73 -0.06 -0.61
N PHE A 145 10.78 0.71 0.45
CA PHE A 145 9.60 1.12 1.19
C PHE A 145 9.86 2.44 1.90
N THR A 146 8.84 3.00 2.52
CA THR A 146 8.94 4.29 3.21
C THR A 146 8.75 4.13 4.71
N MET A 147 9.44 4.97 5.48
CA MET A 147 9.21 5.16 6.90
C MET A 147 9.25 6.67 7.22
N GLU A 148 8.41 7.11 8.14
CA GLU A 148 8.43 8.50 8.61
C GLU A 148 9.51 8.68 9.69
N VAL A 149 10.60 9.38 9.36
CA VAL A 149 11.75 9.62 10.24
C VAL A 149 11.97 11.11 10.49
N PHE A 150 12.56 11.45 11.64
CA PHE A 150 13.05 12.82 11.82
C PHE A 150 14.29 13.02 10.95
N PRO A 151 14.42 14.15 10.23
CA PRO A 151 15.62 14.44 9.44
C PRO A 151 16.90 14.30 10.25
N ASN A 152 17.95 13.73 9.65
CA ASN A 152 19.25 13.49 10.28
C ASN A 152 19.22 12.58 11.53
N THR A 153 18.27 11.65 11.62
CA THR A 153 18.21 10.68 12.73
C THR A 153 18.06 9.25 12.21
N SER A 154 18.51 8.26 12.99
CA SER A 154 18.24 6.85 12.69
C SER A 154 16.78 6.48 12.96
N VAL A 155 16.36 5.33 12.45
CA VAL A 155 15.04 4.75 12.70
C VAL A 155 14.81 4.52 14.21
N GLU A 156 15.83 4.02 14.92
CA GLU A 156 15.80 3.78 16.37
C GLU A 156 15.74 5.10 17.15
N GLU A 157 16.48 6.12 16.72
CA GLU A 157 16.44 7.45 17.33
C GLU A 157 15.07 8.11 17.13
N THR A 158 14.50 7.98 15.94
CA THR A 158 13.12 8.41 15.65
C THR A 158 12.14 7.71 16.57
N LYS A 159 12.22 6.38 16.71
CA LYS A 159 11.34 5.61 17.60
C LYS A 159 11.43 6.08 19.04
N LYS A 160 12.64 6.23 19.58
CA LYS A 160 12.87 6.76 20.94
C LYS A 160 12.31 8.17 21.12
N LYS A 161 12.42 9.03 20.11
CA LYS A 161 11.86 10.38 20.15
C LYS A 161 10.34 10.37 20.15
N LEU A 162 9.71 9.51 19.35
CA LEU A 162 8.26 9.33 19.35
C LEU A 162 7.74 8.81 20.70
N GLU A 163 8.40 7.83 21.30
CA GLU A 163 8.05 7.33 22.64
C GLU A 163 8.14 8.43 23.70
N LYS A 164 9.16 9.30 23.64
CA LYS A 164 9.25 10.47 24.52
C LYS A 164 8.11 11.48 24.29
N ILE A 165 7.70 11.66 23.04
CA ILE A 165 6.60 12.57 22.67
C ILE A 165 5.25 12.00 23.13
N GLU A 166 5.04 10.70 23.01
CA GLU A 166 3.82 10.02 23.46
C GLU A 166 3.66 10.06 24.99
N ASN A 167 4.76 9.88 25.72
CA ASN A 167 4.76 9.83 27.18
C ASN A 167 4.87 11.20 27.89
N ARG A 168 4.92 12.31 27.15
CA ARG A 168 5.03 13.65 27.75
C ARG A 168 3.69 14.10 28.35
N LYS A 169 3.75 14.85 29.45
CA LYS A 169 2.54 15.34 30.17
C LYS A 169 1.90 16.61 29.59
N PHE A 170 2.41 17.13 28.48
CA PHE A 170 1.92 18.37 27.86
C PHE A 170 1.72 18.21 26.36
N SER A 171 0.66 18.82 25.81
CA SER A 171 0.33 18.73 24.39
C SER A 171 0.92 19.87 23.55
N GLY A 172 1.52 20.89 24.18
CA GLY A 172 2.09 22.05 23.50
C GLY A 172 3.04 21.68 22.36
N LYS A 173 2.89 22.36 21.22
CA LYS A 173 3.75 22.23 20.03
C LYS A 173 4.30 23.60 19.66
N VAL A 174 5.58 23.65 19.30
CA VAL A 174 6.24 24.86 18.79
C VAL A 174 6.54 24.62 17.32
N TYR A 175 6.12 25.56 16.48
CA TYR A 175 6.35 25.53 15.04
C TYR A 175 7.29 26.67 14.67
N THR A 176 8.40 26.34 14.01
CA THR A 176 9.42 27.31 13.58
C THR A 176 9.45 27.49 12.06
N ARG A 177 8.52 26.83 11.35
CA ARG A 177 8.37 26.86 9.89
C ARG A 177 6.89 26.88 9.51
N ILE A 178 6.60 27.36 8.30
CA ILE A 178 5.27 27.33 7.68
C ILE A 178 4.97 25.92 7.14
N PHE A 179 3.71 25.66 6.76
CA PHE A 179 3.10 24.33 6.67
C PHE A 179 3.09 23.56 8.01
N ILE A 180 2.40 24.13 8.99
CA ILE A 180 2.26 23.52 10.32
C ILE A 180 1.26 22.36 10.36
N ARG A 181 0.39 22.27 9.35
CA ARG A 181 -0.71 21.31 9.25
C ARG A 181 -1.07 21.08 7.79
N HIS A 182 -1.41 19.84 7.46
CA HIS A 182 -2.10 19.51 6.22
C HIS A 182 -3.50 19.01 6.56
N TRP A 183 -4.53 19.77 6.17
CA TRP A 183 -5.94 19.54 6.53
C TRP A 183 -6.17 19.27 8.01
N ASP A 184 -6.45 18.03 8.39
CA ASP A 184 -6.73 17.60 9.75
C ASP A 184 -5.46 17.17 10.52
N THR A 185 -4.35 16.93 9.82
CA THR A 185 -3.12 16.32 10.35
C THR A 185 -2.03 17.36 10.59
N TRP A 186 -1.52 17.42 11.82
CA TRP A 186 -0.45 18.33 12.22
C TRP A 186 0.92 17.79 11.82
N MET A 187 1.77 18.65 11.27
CA MET A 187 3.17 18.29 11.07
C MET A 187 3.84 18.09 12.43
N ASP A 188 4.56 17.00 12.59
CA ASP A 188 5.28 16.64 13.82
C ASP A 188 6.80 16.72 13.66
N GLY A 189 7.27 17.09 12.45
CA GLY A 189 8.68 17.23 12.09
C GLY A 189 9.31 15.98 11.50
N ARG A 190 8.56 14.89 11.32
CA ARG A 190 9.01 13.73 10.53
C ARG A 190 8.81 13.98 9.05
N ARG A 191 9.65 13.32 8.24
CA ARG A 191 9.60 13.25 6.79
C ARG A 191 9.44 11.80 6.35
N SER A 192 8.64 11.55 5.32
CA SER A 192 8.60 10.25 4.64
C SER A 192 9.89 10.09 3.85
N HIS A 193 10.73 9.12 4.23
CA HIS A 193 11.96 8.79 3.51
C HIS A 193 11.85 7.41 2.88
N ILE A 194 12.53 7.23 1.75
CA ILE A 194 12.66 5.94 1.08
C ILE A 194 13.82 5.16 1.69
N PHE A 195 13.54 3.90 2.00
CA PHE A 195 14.46 2.92 2.54
C PHE A 195 14.58 1.74 1.58
N VAL A 196 15.79 1.24 1.37
CA VAL A 196 16.05 0.06 0.52
C VAL A 196 16.72 -1.04 1.34
N MET A 197 16.26 -2.28 1.18
CA MET A 197 16.91 -3.45 1.78
C MET A 197 16.84 -4.69 0.88
N PRO A 198 17.73 -5.69 1.07
CA PRO A 198 17.61 -6.98 0.40
C PRO A 198 16.32 -7.71 0.80
N ILE A 199 15.70 -8.43 -0.14
CA ILE A 199 14.50 -9.24 0.13
C ILE A 199 14.75 -10.33 1.18
N GLY A 200 15.98 -10.86 1.24
CA GLY A 200 16.38 -11.86 2.23
C GLY A 200 16.48 -11.33 3.67
N GLY A 201 16.28 -10.03 3.89
CA GLY A 201 16.46 -9.39 5.19
C GLY A 201 17.75 -8.55 5.24
N GLY A 202 17.92 -7.84 6.35
CA GLY A 202 19.04 -6.93 6.59
C GLY A 202 18.57 -5.58 7.13
N THR A 203 19.53 -4.71 7.42
CA THR A 203 19.25 -3.34 7.83
C THR A 203 18.90 -2.50 6.61
N PRO A 204 17.76 -1.79 6.61
CA PRO A 204 17.42 -0.89 5.52
C PRO A 204 18.33 0.34 5.48
N VAL A 205 18.67 0.76 4.27
CA VAL A 205 19.44 1.98 3.99
C VAL A 205 18.46 3.11 3.67
N ASP A 206 18.54 4.21 4.42
CA ASP A 206 17.85 5.46 4.10
C ASP A 206 18.55 6.13 2.91
N VAL A 207 17.94 6.10 1.73
CA VAL A 207 18.51 6.72 0.52
C VAL A 207 18.27 8.23 0.47
N MET A 208 17.53 8.78 1.44
CA MET A 208 17.20 10.20 1.59
C MET A 208 17.80 10.80 2.87
N LYS A 209 18.74 10.12 3.53
CA LYS A 209 19.25 10.46 4.88
C LYS A 209 19.61 11.93 5.11
N GLU A 210 20.14 12.60 4.09
CA GLU A 210 20.60 14.00 4.15
C GLU A 210 19.52 15.01 3.73
N MET A 211 18.32 14.55 3.38
CA MET A 211 17.21 15.39 2.94
C MET A 211 16.29 15.74 4.11
N ASP A 212 15.82 16.99 4.12
CA ASP A 212 14.69 17.44 4.92
C ASP A 212 13.51 17.64 3.95
N ALA A 213 13.01 16.52 3.42
CA ALA A 213 11.98 16.50 2.38
C ALA A 213 11.20 15.17 2.40
N ASP A 214 9.97 15.21 1.93
CA ASP A 214 9.08 14.05 1.88
C ASP A 214 9.13 13.38 0.50
N CYS A 215 9.30 12.06 0.48
CA CYS A 215 8.90 11.22 -0.64
C CYS A 215 8.26 9.93 -0.10
N PRO A 216 7.03 9.59 -0.53
CA PRO A 216 6.11 10.39 -1.33
C PRO A 216 5.65 11.68 -0.62
N LEU A 217 5.14 12.62 -1.40
CA LEU A 217 4.69 13.93 -0.96
C LEU A 217 3.29 13.88 -0.34
N LYS A 218 3.06 14.75 0.64
CA LYS A 218 1.73 14.91 1.25
C LYS A 218 0.90 15.90 0.41
N PRO A 219 -0.43 15.71 0.29
CA PRO A 219 -1.24 14.64 0.90
C PRO A 219 -1.53 13.44 -0.01
N PHE A 220 -1.23 13.53 -1.31
CA PHE A 220 -1.71 12.58 -2.31
C PHE A 220 -0.64 11.63 -2.87
N GLY A 221 0.62 11.76 -2.43
CA GLY A 221 1.70 10.94 -2.93
C GLY A 221 1.65 9.50 -2.39
N GLY A 222 2.04 8.57 -3.23
CA GLY A 222 2.19 7.15 -2.93
C GLY A 222 3.39 6.53 -3.63
N SER A 223 3.39 5.19 -3.72
CA SER A 223 4.47 4.41 -4.34
C SER A 223 4.78 4.78 -5.80
N GLU A 224 3.90 5.51 -6.48
CA GLU A 224 4.09 6.03 -7.82
C GLU A 224 5.10 7.19 -7.92
N GLU A 225 5.48 7.82 -6.80
CA GLU A 225 6.44 8.92 -6.78
C GLU A 225 7.90 8.51 -6.70
N PHE A 226 8.19 7.20 -6.65
CA PHE A 226 9.54 6.67 -6.76
C PHE A 226 9.58 5.34 -7.50
N THR A 227 10.72 5.02 -8.10
CA THR A 227 10.95 3.76 -8.79
C THR A 227 12.42 3.36 -8.75
N PHE A 228 12.70 2.07 -8.74
CA PHE A 228 14.04 1.58 -9.04
C PHE A 228 14.45 1.91 -10.48
N THR A 229 15.74 2.14 -10.69
CA THR A 229 16.34 2.13 -12.03
C THR A 229 16.23 0.72 -12.65
N PRO A 230 16.21 0.59 -13.99
CA PRO A 230 16.10 -0.72 -14.65
C PRO A 230 17.17 -1.73 -14.24
N ASP A 231 18.38 -1.27 -13.90
CA ASP A 231 19.49 -2.09 -13.42
C ASP A 231 19.45 -2.39 -11.91
N SER A 232 18.42 -1.92 -11.20
CA SER A 232 18.21 -2.12 -9.75
C SER A 232 19.33 -1.57 -8.85
N LYS A 233 20.08 -0.56 -9.33
CA LYS A 233 21.19 0.07 -8.61
C LYS A 233 20.86 1.46 -8.06
N GLY A 234 19.82 2.12 -8.54
CA GLY A 234 19.37 3.41 -8.05
C GLY A 234 17.87 3.45 -7.77
N ILE A 235 17.44 4.47 -7.04
CA ILE A 235 16.06 4.90 -6.90
C ILE A 235 15.94 6.29 -7.51
N VAL A 236 14.99 6.45 -8.43
CA VAL A 236 14.53 7.76 -8.90
C VAL A 236 13.28 8.13 -8.11
N PHE A 237 13.20 9.35 -7.60
CA PHE A 237 12.06 9.79 -6.80
C PHE A 237 11.78 11.27 -6.96
N THR A 238 10.54 11.67 -6.66
CA THR A 238 10.09 13.06 -6.69
C THR A 238 10.08 13.63 -5.28
N THR A 239 10.53 14.87 -5.13
CA THR A 239 10.39 15.63 -3.88
C THR A 239 10.21 17.12 -4.17
N ALA A 240 9.58 17.85 -3.24
CA ALA A 240 9.59 19.31 -3.23
C ALA A 240 10.96 19.84 -2.80
N ASN A 241 11.22 21.12 -3.08
CA ASN A 241 12.41 21.84 -2.61
C ASN A 241 12.64 21.58 -1.11
N SER A 242 13.80 21.00 -0.78
CA SER A 242 14.12 20.60 0.58
C SER A 242 14.33 21.81 1.51
N GLY A 243 13.96 21.66 2.79
CA GLY A 243 14.28 22.64 3.82
C GLY A 243 13.27 23.78 3.98
N ARG A 244 13.72 25.04 3.86
CA ARG A 244 12.92 26.24 4.24
C ARG A 244 12.15 26.87 3.07
N GLU A 245 12.42 26.44 1.86
CA GLU A 245 11.80 26.99 0.64
C GLU A 245 10.54 26.24 0.22
N GLU A 246 10.24 25.09 0.84
CA GLU A 246 9.07 24.23 0.56
C GLU A 246 7.77 25.02 0.43
N ALA A 247 7.57 26.05 1.25
CA ALA A 247 6.34 26.83 1.25
C ALA A 247 6.32 28.04 0.32
N TRP A 248 7.42 28.33 -0.33
CA TRP A 248 7.55 29.44 -1.29
C TRP A 248 7.61 28.93 -2.73
N SER A 249 7.59 27.61 -2.93
CA SER A 249 7.67 26.99 -4.25
C SER A 249 6.70 25.83 -4.35
N THR A 250 6.07 25.70 -5.51
CA THR A 250 5.31 24.51 -5.91
C THR A 250 6.15 23.56 -6.75
N ASN A 251 7.47 23.76 -6.79
CA ASN A 251 8.35 22.97 -7.65
C ASN A 251 8.65 21.62 -7.05
N PHE A 252 8.60 20.64 -7.94
CA PHE A 252 8.98 19.27 -7.69
C PHE A 252 10.09 18.89 -8.66
N ASP A 253 11.11 18.23 -8.12
CA ASP A 253 12.26 17.79 -8.87
C ASP A 253 12.42 16.28 -8.77
N LEU A 254 13.02 15.70 -9.82
CA LEU A 254 13.43 14.30 -9.83
C LEU A 254 14.82 14.19 -9.25
N PHE A 255 15.00 13.27 -8.30
CA PHE A 255 16.28 12.94 -7.71
C PHE A 255 16.64 11.49 -8.02
N LEU A 256 17.94 11.23 -8.13
CA LEU A 256 18.50 9.88 -8.24
C LEU A 256 19.41 9.64 -7.04
N ALA A 257 19.18 8.54 -6.32
CA ALA A 257 20.05 8.07 -5.24
C ALA A 257 20.49 6.63 -5.49
N PRO A 258 21.75 6.25 -5.18
CA PRO A 258 22.17 4.86 -5.22
C PRO A 258 21.48 4.05 -4.10
N VAL A 259 21.07 2.82 -4.39
CA VAL A 259 20.31 1.96 -3.45
C VAL A 259 21.07 1.58 -2.19
N ASP A 260 22.39 1.71 -2.21
CA ASP A 260 23.28 1.44 -1.08
C ASP A 260 23.59 2.70 -0.25
N GLY A 261 23.06 3.87 -0.63
CA GLY A 261 23.29 5.13 0.08
C GLY A 261 24.74 5.60 0.04
N SER A 262 25.53 5.14 -0.94
CA SER A 262 26.96 5.49 -1.08
C SER A 262 27.21 6.96 -1.43
N GLU A 263 26.24 7.62 -2.07
CA GLU A 263 26.29 9.02 -2.46
C GLU A 263 24.95 9.71 -2.11
N PRO A 264 24.95 11.02 -1.83
CA PRO A 264 23.72 11.76 -1.59
C PRO A 264 22.85 11.84 -2.86
N PRO A 265 21.52 11.99 -2.71
CA PRO A 265 20.62 12.15 -3.85
C PRO A 265 21.03 13.30 -4.77
N LYS A 266 21.13 13.02 -6.07
CA LYS A 266 21.43 13.99 -7.11
C LYS A 266 20.15 14.47 -7.78
N CYS A 267 19.93 15.78 -7.82
CA CYS A 267 18.84 16.36 -8.61
C CYS A 267 19.10 16.19 -10.11
N LEU A 268 18.13 15.64 -10.83
CA LEU A 268 18.17 15.42 -12.28
C LEU A 268 17.56 16.60 -13.05
N THR A 269 16.77 17.42 -12.37
CA THR A 269 15.95 18.48 -12.99
C THR A 269 16.28 19.87 -12.46
N GLU A 270 17.49 20.13 -11.94
CA GLU A 270 17.91 21.43 -11.37
C GLU A 270 17.63 22.65 -12.27
N LYS A 271 17.63 22.46 -13.59
CA LYS A 271 17.37 23.52 -14.57
C LYS A 271 15.87 23.78 -14.80
N ASN A 272 15.00 22.92 -14.27
CA ASN A 272 13.56 23.02 -14.39
C ASN A 272 13.06 24.09 -13.41
N LYS A 273 12.84 25.29 -13.93
CA LYS A 273 12.20 26.38 -13.18
C LYS A 273 10.69 26.21 -13.25
N ALA A 274 10.14 25.11 -12.75
CA ALA A 274 8.69 24.94 -12.69
C ALA A 274 8.02 26.23 -12.14
N TRP A 275 6.84 26.51 -12.68
CA TRP A 275 6.28 27.86 -12.84
C TRP A 275 5.99 28.60 -11.53
#